data_AF-A0A7C6KTC4-F1
#
_entry.id   AF-A0A7C6KTC4-F1
#
_cell.length_a   1.000
_cell.length_b   1.000
_cell.length_c   1.000
_cell.angle_alpha   90.00
_cell.angle_beta   90.00
_cell.angle_gamma   90.00
#
_symmetry.space_group_name_H-M   'P 1'
#
loop_
_entity.id
_entity.type
_entity.pdbx_description
1 polymer ?
#
loop_
_entity_poly.entity_id
_entity_poly.type
_entity_poly.pdbx_seq_one_letter_code
_entity_poly.pdbx_strand_id
1 'polypeptide(L)'
;MLNPWVLIGLLFLITYGSRVIGIEFMAGRKMSPTLRLYFSYVPIAVISALIVKQVLIPVDGELTISLPVLIGGFFTAVANLLTKRFLPSVLIGIIIGLAVRYFLI
;
A
#
# COMPACT_ATOMS: atom_id res chain seq x y z
N MET A 1 -33.31 8.86 -0.52
CA MET A 1 -31.88 9.09 -0.24
C MET A 1 -31.59 8.49 1.12
N LEU A 2 -30.77 7.43 1.19
CA LEU A 2 -30.44 6.80 2.48
C LEU A 2 -29.62 7.79 3.33
N ASN A 3 -29.93 7.87 4.63
CA ASN A 3 -29.23 8.74 5.56
C ASN A 3 -27.74 8.32 5.62
N PRO A 4 -26.77 9.24 5.41
CA PRO A 4 -25.33 8.92 5.42
C PRO A 4 -24.87 8.14 6.65
N TRP A 5 -25.49 8.41 7.82
CA TRP A 5 -25.20 7.70 9.07
C TRP A 5 -25.54 6.21 9.01
N VAL A 6 -26.62 5.85 8.32
CA VAL A 6 -27.03 4.45 8.12
C VAL A 6 -26.05 3.74 7.18
N LEU A 7 -25.61 4.42 6.13
CA LEU A 7 -24.61 3.88 5.19
C LEU A 7 -23.27 3.61 5.90
N ILE A 8 -22.80 4.54 6.72
CA ILE A 8 -21.56 4.37 7.49
C ILE A 8 -21.68 3.19 8.46
N GLY A 9 -22.80 3.08 9.17
CA GLY A 9 -23.05 1.96 10.08
C GLY A 9 -23.08 0.60 9.37
N LEU A 10 -23.72 0.54 8.20
CA LEU A 10 -23.77 -0.68 7.39
C LEU A 10 -22.38 -1.06 6.84
N LEU A 11 -21.62 -0.07 6.35
CA LEU A 11 -20.25 -0.27 5.88
C LEU A 11 -19.33 -0.79 6.98
N PHE A 12 -19.46 -0.23 8.19
CA PHE A 12 -18.75 -0.70 9.36
C PHE A 12 -19.06 -2.17 9.65
N LEU A 13 -20.34 -2.53 9.74
CA LEU A 13 -20.78 -3.91 10.03
C LEU A 13 -20.27 -4.91 8.99
N ILE A 14 -20.37 -4.58 7.70
CA ILE A 14 -19.93 -5.48 6.62
C ILE A 14 -18.39 -5.60 6.62
N THR A 15 -17.68 -4.49 6.75
CA THR A 15 -16.21 -4.46 6.66
C THR A 15 -15.55 -5.13 7.86
N TYR A 16 -15.99 -4.79 9.07
CA TYR A 16 -15.43 -5.38 10.29
C TYR A 16 -15.98 -6.78 10.55
N GLY A 17 -17.27 -7.02 10.29
CA GLY A 17 -17.88 -8.33 10.45
C GLY A 17 -17.21 -9.40 9.58
N SER A 18 -16.99 -9.12 8.29
CA SER A 18 -16.29 -10.07 7.40
C SER A 18 -14.87 -10.39 7.87
N ARG A 19 -14.15 -9.41 8.41
CA ARG A 19 -12.79 -9.59 8.94
C ARG A 19 -12.77 -10.38 10.24
N VAL A 20 -13.66 -10.08 11.18
CA VAL A 20 -13.75 -10.80 12.46
C VAL A 20 -14.13 -12.26 12.25
N ILE A 21 -15.14 -12.53 11.42
CA ILE A 21 -15.55 -13.89 11.07
C ILE A 21 -14.40 -14.65 10.40
N GLY A 22 -13.68 -13.99 9.47
CA GLY A 22 -12.51 -14.58 8.82
C GLY A 22 -11.39 -14.93 9.80
N ILE A 23 -11.11 -14.06 10.77
CA ILE A 23 -10.09 -14.29 11.79
C ILE A 23 -10.51 -15.44 12.73
N GLU A 24 -11.74 -15.44 13.24
CA GLU A 24 -12.21 -16.52 14.14
C GLU A 24 -12.21 -17.89 13.45
N PHE A 25 -12.62 -17.94 12.19
CA PHE A 25 -12.60 -19.19 11.41
C PHE A 25 -11.17 -19.73 11.20
N MET A 26 -10.18 -18.84 11.14
CA MET A 26 -8.76 -19.19 10.99
C MET A 26 -8.02 -19.40 12.32
N ALA A 27 -8.47 -18.80 13.42
CA ALA A 27 -7.74 -18.72 14.69
C ALA A 27 -7.47 -20.08 15.36
N GLY A 28 -8.28 -21.10 15.05
CA GLY A 28 -8.15 -22.45 15.63
C GLY A 28 -7.47 -23.49 14.73
N ARG A 29 -7.15 -23.18 13.46
CA ARG A 29 -6.63 -24.18 12.52
C ARG A 29 -5.11 -24.08 12.36
N LYS A 30 -4.42 -25.22 12.51
CA LYS A 30 -3.00 -25.33 12.15
C LYS A 30 -2.87 -25.17 10.63
N MET A 31 -2.26 -24.07 10.19
CA MET A 31 -1.93 -23.86 8.77
C MET A 31 -0.91 -24.90 8.31
N SER A 32 -1.13 -25.47 7.11
CA SER A 32 -0.11 -26.30 6.48
C SER A 32 1.14 -25.47 6.19
N PRO A 33 2.35 -26.08 6.20
CA PRO A 33 3.60 -25.36 5.91
C PRO A 33 3.55 -24.60 4.57
N THR A 34 2.90 -25.18 3.56
CA THR A 34 2.73 -24.59 2.23
C THR A 34 1.84 -23.35 2.25
N LEU A 35 0.70 -23.38 2.98
CA LEU A 35 -0.17 -22.22 3.13
C LEU A 35 0.53 -21.08 3.87
N ARG A 36 1.27 -21.40 4.93
CA ARG A 36 2.03 -20.42 5.70
C ARG A 36 3.08 -19.72 4.83
N LEU A 37 3.78 -20.48 3.99
CA LEU A 37 4.72 -19.94 3.03
C LEU A 37 4.01 -19.02 2.03
N TYR A 38 2.88 -19.45 1.45
CA TYR A 38 2.09 -18.62 0.53
C TYR A 38 1.66 -17.29 1.16
N PHE A 39 1.07 -17.32 2.36
CA PHE A 39 0.62 -16.11 3.06
C PHE A 39 1.76 -15.15 3.44
N SER A 40 3.00 -15.64 3.60
CA SER A 40 4.15 -14.77 3.84
C SER A 40 4.50 -13.89 2.64
N TYR A 41 4.20 -14.35 1.41
CA TYR A 41 4.44 -13.59 0.18
C TYR A 41 3.30 -12.65 -0.20
N VAL A 42 2.07 -12.88 0.31
CA VAL A 42 0.90 -12.06 -0.02
C VAL A 42 1.11 -10.57 0.28
N PRO A 43 1.57 -10.15 1.49
CA PRO A 43 1.79 -8.73 1.78
C PRO A 43 2.79 -8.08 0.82
N ILE A 44 3.89 -8.78 0.51
CA ILE A 44 4.93 -8.28 -0.40
C ILE A 44 4.36 -8.15 -1.82
N ALA A 45 3.61 -9.14 -2.30
CA ALA A 45 2.99 -9.10 -3.62
C ALA A 45 1.97 -7.94 -3.74
N VAL A 46 1.14 -7.73 -2.71
CA VAL A 46 0.16 -6.63 -2.69
C VAL A 46 0.85 -5.28 -2.68
N ILE A 47 1.87 -5.08 -1.83
CA ILE A 47 2.62 -3.82 -1.77
C ILE A 47 3.32 -3.55 -3.12
N SER A 48 3.94 -4.57 -3.72
CA SER A 48 4.57 -4.45 -5.04
C SER A 48 3.57 -4.04 -6.11
N ALA A 49 2.39 -4.67 -6.16
CA ALA A 49 1.34 -4.31 -7.11
C ALA A 49 0.83 -2.87 -6.91
N LEU A 50 0.69 -2.42 -5.65
CA LEU A 50 0.32 -1.04 -5.33
C LEU A 50 1.37 -0.04 -5.80
N ILE A 51 2.66 -0.33 -5.57
CA ILE A 51 3.77 0.53 -6.04
C ILE A 51 3.76 0.61 -7.57
N VAL A 52 3.61 -0.52 -8.26
CA VAL A 52 3.52 -0.58 -9.73
C VAL A 52 2.38 0.31 -10.24
N LYS A 53 1.20 0.26 -9.61
CA LYS A 53 0.06 1.13 -9.96
C LYS A 53 0.31 2.61 -9.69
N GLN A 54 1.11 2.94 -8.67
CA GLN A 54 1.46 4.34 -8.38
C GLN A 54 2.53 4.88 -9.34
N VAL A 55 3.43 4.01 -9.80
CA VAL A 55 4.48 4.34 -10.78
C VAL A 55 3.92 4.43 -12.20
N LEU A 56 3.00 3.55 -12.57
CA LEU A 56 2.38 3.51 -13.89
C LEU A 56 1.03 4.20 -13.82
N ILE A 57 1.01 5.49 -14.16
CA ILE A 57 -0.21 6.29 -14.15
C ILE A 57 -0.74 6.33 -15.59
N PRO A 58 -1.99 5.89 -15.83
CA PRO A 58 -2.63 6.12 -17.11
C PRO A 58 -2.94 7.62 -17.23
N VAL A 59 -2.29 8.30 -18.17
CA VAL A 59 -2.63 9.67 -18.58
C VAL A 59 -3.09 9.56 -20.02
N ASP A 60 -4.38 9.87 -20.25
CA ASP A 60 -4.99 9.92 -21.59
C ASP A 60 -4.83 8.66 -22.46
N GLY A 61 -4.81 7.47 -21.83
CA GLY A 61 -4.71 6.19 -22.53
C GLY A 61 -3.27 5.75 -22.86
N GLU A 62 -2.27 6.58 -22.54
CA GLU A 62 -0.86 6.21 -22.62
C GLU A 62 -0.31 5.84 -21.23
N LEU A 63 0.53 4.81 -21.20
CA LEU A 63 1.23 4.38 -20.00
C LEU A 63 2.38 5.36 -19.72
N THR A 64 2.14 6.32 -18.83
CA THR A 64 3.18 7.27 -18.41
C THR A 64 3.80 6.83 -17.09
N ILE A 65 5.13 6.91 -17.01
CA ILE A 65 5.88 6.59 -15.79
C ILE A 65 5.95 7.85 -14.93
N SER A 66 5.45 7.77 -13.70
CA SER A 66 5.51 8.87 -12.75
C SER A 66 6.92 8.97 -12.15
N LEU A 67 7.77 9.76 -12.81
CA LEU A 67 9.12 10.10 -12.32
C LEU A 67 9.14 10.58 -10.85
N PRO A 68 8.18 11.39 -10.35
CA PRO A 68 8.15 11.80 -8.95
C PRO A 68 8.03 10.64 -7.96
N VAL A 69 7.17 9.66 -8.27
CA VAL A 69 6.95 8.50 -7.39
C VAL A 69 8.14 7.55 -7.45
N LEU A 70 8.70 7.34 -8.64
CA LEU A 70 9.87 6.48 -8.84
C LEU A 70 11.09 7.03 -8.09
N ILE A 71 11.39 8.32 -8.27
CA ILE A 71 12.53 8.97 -7.64
C ILE A 71 12.32 9.07 -6.12
N GLY A 72 11.13 9.50 -5.66
CA GLY A 72 10.81 9.56 -4.23
C GLY A 72 10.91 8.19 -3.56
N GLY A 73 10.43 7.13 -4.21
CA GLY A 73 10.54 5.75 -3.74
C GLY A 73 11.98 5.26 -3.67
N PHE A 74 12.79 5.54 -4.69
CA PHE A 74 14.22 5.19 -4.73
C PHE A 74 14.99 5.83 -3.56
N PHE A 75 14.83 7.13 -3.35
CA PHE A 75 15.49 7.82 -2.25
C PHE A 75 14.98 7.39 -0.87
N THR A 76 13.69 7.05 -0.74
CA THR A 76 13.15 6.43 0.48
C THR A 76 13.87 5.12 0.79
N ALA A 77 14.04 4.26 -0.22
CA ALA A 77 14.69 2.95 -0.07
C ALA A 77 16.16 3.11 0.34
N VAL A 78 16.89 4.00 -0.33
CA VAL A 78 18.30 4.31 -0.02
C VAL A 78 18.43 4.88 1.39
N ALA A 79 17.60 5.86 1.75
CA ALA A 79 17.61 6.45 3.09
C ALA A 79 17.26 5.41 4.17
N ASN A 80 16.32 4.50 3.90
CA ASN A 80 15.94 3.45 4.85
C ASN A 80 17.08 2.44 5.05
N LEU A 81 17.80 2.10 3.98
CA LEU A 81 18.96 1.21 4.04
C LEU A 81 20.09 1.81 4.90
N LEU A 82 20.30 3.13 4.80
CA LEU A 82 21.35 3.84 5.54
C LEU A 82 20.96 4.12 7.00
N THR A 83 19.76 4.66 7.23
CA THR A 83 19.36 5.14 8.56
C THR A 83 18.80 4.02 9.45
N LYS A 84 18.33 2.91 8.87
CA LYS A 84 17.59 1.82 9.56
C LYS A 84 16.42 2.32 10.41
N ARG A 85 15.91 3.52 10.12
CA ARG A 85 14.77 4.17 10.80
C ARG A 85 13.75 4.55 9.74
N PHE A 86 12.58 3.93 9.79
CA PHE A 86 11.53 4.09 8.79
C PHE A 86 11.06 5.54 8.62
N LEU A 87 10.77 6.21 9.75
CA LEU A 87 10.16 7.54 9.79
C LEU A 87 10.98 8.63 9.05
N PRO A 88 12.28 8.85 9.36
CA PRO A 88 13.08 9.84 8.65
C PRO A 88 13.28 9.50 7.17
N SER A 89 13.36 8.22 6.81
CA SER A 89 13.53 7.80 5.41
C SER A 89 12.31 8.10 4.55
N VAL A 90 11.11 7.92 5.10
CA VAL A 90 9.85 8.30 4.42
C VAL A 90 9.77 9.81 4.23
N LEU A 91 10.14 10.61 5.23
CA LEU A 91 10.15 12.07 5.11
C LEU A 91 11.08 12.55 3.99
N ILE A 92 12.29 11.99 3.91
CA ILE A 92 13.25 12.30 2.84
C ILE A 92 12.66 11.99 1.47
N GLY A 93 12.03 10.83 1.32
CA GLY A 93 11.39 10.43 0.07
C GLY A 93 10.23 11.32 -0.35
N ILE A 94 9.37 11.74 0.60
CA ILE A 94 8.27 12.66 0.35
C ILE A 94 8.81 14.01 -0.13
N ILE A 95 9.81 14.56 0.56
CA ILE A 95 10.42 15.85 0.21
C ILE A 95 11.00 15.79 -1.20
N ILE A 96 11.75 14.73 -1.52
CA ILE A 96 12.36 14.57 -2.85
C ILE A 96 11.31 14.34 -3.92
N GLY A 97 10.30 13.50 -3.68
CA GLY A 97 9.21 13.26 -4.63
C GLY A 97 8.41 14.52 -4.92
N LEU A 98 8.14 15.35 -3.90
CA LEU A 98 7.50 16.66 -4.07
C LEU A 98 8.40 17.64 -4.83
N ALA A 99 9.70 17.67 -4.53
CA ALA A 99 10.66 18.52 -5.24
C ALA A 99 10.71 18.16 -6.73
N VAL A 100 10.80 16.87 -7.07
CA VAL A 100 10.75 16.41 -8.47
C VAL A 100 9.44 16.82 -9.12
N ARG A 101 8.30 16.66 -8.44
CA ARG A 101 7.00 17.06 -9.00
C ARG A 101 6.89 18.56 -9.27
N TYR A 102 7.53 19.41 -8.47
CA TYR A 102 7.39 20.87 -8.58
C TYR A 102 8.46 21.53 -9.47
N PHE A 103 9.65 20.93 -9.59
CA PHE A 103 10.77 21.49 -10.35
C PHE A 103 10.96 20.86 -11.74
N LEU A 104 10.45 19.64 -12.00
CA LEU A 104 10.65 18.92 -13.27
C LEU A 104 9.36 18.75 -14.11
N ILE A 105 8.19 19.02 -13.53
CA ILE A 105 6.86 18.94 -14.16
C ILE A 105 6.13 20.25 -13.88
#